data_AF-A0A1G1XQU1-F1
#
_entry.id   AF-A0A1G1XQU1-F1
#
_cell.length_a   1.000
_cell.length_b   1.000
_cell.length_c   1.000
_cell.angle_alpha   90.00
_cell.angle_beta   90.00
_cell.angle_gamma   90.00
#
_symmetry.space_group_name_H-M   'P 1'
#
loop_
_entity.id
_entity.type
_entity.pdbx_description
1 polymer ?
#
loop_
_entity_poly.entity_id
_entity_poly.type
_entity_poly.pdbx_seq_one_letter_code
_entity_poly.pdbx_strand_id
1 'polypeptide(L)'
;MEANKNLLIAVAVVLIVGAVIAYVYYTGKTKQIMVADNTNQPLIGGQKDAGGCLIGAGYSWCEPKKKCLRPWEEKCYEAEEAALTKFFAAEHKQPVTETQVTVVKLQNNFASGSISFGPTPGEGGGFLARLINGDWIIDYEGNGSIDCAKMKALGYVQDVLEGYCDVACTQEAKLCPDGSAVGRIGPNCEFAPCQGEGQPTTGTLLESEARAIAEKSCIKGGEALAGGVYNEITKTWWFDANLNATREGCNPACVVSEATKTAEINWRCTGLIVPKE
;
A
#
# COMPACT_ATOMS: atom_id res chain seq x y z
N MET A 1 -40.60 -66.74 35.60
CA MET A 1 -41.03 -65.75 34.57
C MET A 1 -40.18 -64.47 34.56
N GLU A 2 -39.44 -64.13 35.62
CA GLU A 2 -38.64 -62.88 35.68
C GLU A 2 -37.36 -62.89 34.82
N ALA A 3 -36.65 -64.01 34.73
CA ALA A 3 -35.42 -64.11 33.93
C ALA A 3 -35.63 -63.82 32.43
N ASN A 4 -36.78 -64.22 31.88
CA ASN A 4 -37.12 -64.01 30.47
C ASN A 4 -37.50 -62.55 30.18
N LYS A 5 -38.05 -61.84 31.18
CA LYS A 5 -38.39 -60.42 31.08
C LYS A 5 -37.13 -59.55 31.08
N ASN A 6 -36.14 -59.89 31.92
CA ASN A 6 -34.86 -59.19 31.95
C ASN A 6 -34.04 -59.44 30.67
N LEU A 7 -34.12 -60.66 30.11
CA LEU A 7 -33.51 -60.97 28.81
C LEU A 7 -34.15 -60.18 27.67
N LEU A 8 -35.49 -60.09 27.64
CA LEU A 8 -36.21 -59.27 26.66
C LEU A 8 -35.87 -57.78 26.76
N ILE A 9 -35.76 -57.24 27.98
CA ILE A 9 -35.36 -55.84 28.20
C ILE A 9 -33.91 -55.62 27.73
N ALA A 10 -32.99 -56.53 28.04
CA ALA A 10 -31.59 -56.41 27.60
C ALA A 10 -31.46 -56.42 26.07
N VAL A 11 -32.20 -57.30 25.38
CA VAL A 11 -32.22 -57.35 23.90
C VAL A 11 -32.81 -56.06 23.32
N ALA A 12 -33.90 -55.53 23.89
CA ALA A 12 -34.50 -54.28 23.44
C ALA A 12 -33.54 -53.09 23.60
N VAL A 13 -32.80 -53.00 24.71
CA VAL A 13 -31.81 -51.94 24.94
C VAL A 13 -30.68 -52.01 23.93
N VAL A 14 -30.16 -53.21 23.64
CA VAL A 14 -29.07 -53.38 22.64
C VAL A 14 -29.53 -52.96 21.25
N LEU A 15 -30.77 -53.29 20.85
CA LEU A 15 -31.31 -52.87 19.56
C LEU A 15 -31.51 -51.35 19.47
N ILE A 16 -31.99 -50.72 20.54
CA ILE A 16 -32.17 -49.26 20.58
C ILE A 16 -30.81 -48.55 20.53
N VAL A 17 -29.83 -49.00 21.32
CA VAL A 17 -28.47 -48.41 21.31
C VAL A 17 -27.81 -48.58 19.95
N GLY A 18 -27.93 -49.76 19.32
CA GLY A 18 -27.43 -50.01 17.97
C GLY A 18 -28.08 -49.09 16.92
N ALA A 19 -29.40 -48.89 17.01
CA ALA A 19 -30.12 -47.98 16.12
C ALA A 19 -29.72 -46.51 16.31
N VAL A 20 -29.48 -46.07 17.56
CA VAL A 20 -29.01 -44.71 17.86
C VAL A 20 -27.59 -44.49 17.35
N ILE A 21 -26.68 -45.44 17.55
CA ILE A 21 -25.30 -45.35 17.03
C ILE A 21 -25.30 -45.32 15.50
N ALA A 22 -26.11 -46.17 14.86
CA ALA A 22 -26.27 -46.14 13.41
C ALA A 22 -26.84 -44.80 12.95
N TYR A 23 -27.88 -44.28 13.60
CA TYR A 23 -28.47 -42.99 13.26
C TYR A 23 -27.48 -41.83 13.40
N VAL A 24 -26.68 -41.79 14.48
CA VAL A 24 -25.61 -40.79 14.66
C VAL A 24 -24.52 -40.95 13.61
N TYR A 25 -24.14 -42.18 13.25
CA TYR A 25 -23.16 -42.43 12.19
C TYR A 25 -23.67 -41.99 10.80
N TYR A 26 -24.95 -42.26 10.49
CA TYR A 26 -25.58 -41.88 9.23
C TYR A 26 -25.86 -40.37 9.13
N THR A 27 -26.21 -39.71 10.24
CA THR A 27 -26.47 -38.25 10.27
C THR A 27 -25.19 -37.42 10.45
N GLY A 28 -24.11 -37.98 11.01
CA GLY A 28 -22.81 -37.34 11.18
C GLY A 28 -21.97 -37.22 9.90
N LYS A 29 -22.41 -37.83 8.78
CA LYS A 29 -21.86 -37.56 7.43
C LYS A 29 -22.62 -36.44 6.72
N THR A 30 -22.83 -35.30 7.38
CA THR A 30 -22.99 -34.06 6.62
C THR A 30 -21.67 -33.81 5.90
N LYS A 31 -21.70 -34.01 4.57
CA LYS A 31 -20.64 -33.58 3.66
C LYS A 31 -20.17 -32.20 4.11
N GLN A 32 -18.91 -32.10 4.52
CA GLN A 32 -18.17 -30.87 4.37
C GLN A 32 -18.19 -30.57 2.87
N ILE A 33 -19.18 -29.80 2.44
CA ILE A 33 -19.12 -29.12 1.16
C ILE A 33 -17.94 -28.18 1.35
N MET A 34 -16.78 -28.57 0.83
CA MET A 34 -15.74 -27.59 0.55
C MET A 34 -16.36 -26.67 -0.49
N VAL A 35 -17.04 -25.63 -0.02
CA VAL A 35 -17.26 -24.45 -0.83
C VAL A 35 -15.84 -23.97 -1.07
N ALA A 36 -15.30 -24.28 -2.24
CA ALA A 36 -14.14 -23.59 -2.73
C ALA A 36 -14.55 -22.12 -2.75
N ASP A 37 -14.07 -21.37 -1.75
CA ASP A 37 -14.20 -19.94 -1.68
C ASP A 37 -13.41 -19.38 -2.87
N ASN A 38 -14.11 -19.27 -4.00
CA ASN A 38 -13.57 -18.81 -5.28
C ASN A 38 -13.59 -17.28 -5.31
N THR A 39 -13.35 -16.63 -4.17
CA THR A 39 -13.20 -15.17 -4.07
C THR A 39 -11.79 -14.71 -4.45
N ASN A 40 -10.85 -15.61 -4.72
CA ASN A 40 -9.51 -15.26 -5.18
C ASN A 40 -9.37 -15.23 -6.71
N GLN A 41 -10.43 -14.82 -7.41
CA GLN A 41 -10.24 -14.24 -8.73
C GLN A 41 -9.66 -12.85 -8.49
N PRO A 42 -8.43 -12.54 -8.95
CA PRO A 42 -7.89 -11.19 -8.82
C PRO A 42 -8.88 -10.24 -9.50
N LEU A 43 -9.50 -9.36 -8.71
CA LEU A 43 -10.39 -8.34 -9.24
C LEU A 43 -9.61 -7.58 -10.32
N ILE A 44 -10.05 -7.71 -11.58
CA ILE A 44 -9.47 -6.96 -12.70
C ILE A 44 -9.90 -5.51 -12.50
N GLY A 45 -9.07 -4.75 -11.78
CA GLY A 45 -9.33 -3.37 -11.40
C GLY A 45 -9.18 -3.13 -9.89
N GLY A 46 -8.78 -1.91 -9.52
CA GLY A 46 -8.55 -1.53 -8.12
C GLY A 46 -7.08 -1.52 -7.69
N GLN A 47 -6.16 -1.91 -8.57
CA GLN A 47 -4.71 -1.76 -8.33
C GLN A 47 -4.37 -0.29 -8.12
N LYS A 48 -3.60 -0.05 -7.06
CA LYS A 48 -3.15 1.28 -6.67
C LYS A 48 -1.63 1.36 -6.75
N ASP A 49 -1.11 2.53 -7.10
CA ASP A 49 0.31 2.83 -6.94
C ASP A 49 0.68 3.02 -5.47
N ALA A 50 1.96 3.29 -5.19
CA ALA A 50 2.45 3.52 -3.83
C ALA A 50 1.75 4.71 -3.12
N GLY A 51 1.21 5.67 -3.89
CA GLY A 51 0.43 6.80 -3.38
C GLY A 51 -1.07 6.52 -3.26
N GLY A 52 -1.51 5.29 -3.53
CA GLY A 52 -2.92 4.90 -3.43
C GLY A 52 -3.77 5.23 -4.65
N CYS A 53 -3.17 5.60 -5.78
CA CYS A 53 -3.87 6.03 -6.99
C CYS A 53 -4.20 4.87 -7.93
N LEU A 54 -5.42 4.87 -8.48
CA LEU A 54 -5.91 3.80 -9.35
C LEU A 54 -5.18 3.79 -10.70
N ILE A 55 -4.17 2.92 -10.83
CA ILE A 55 -3.32 2.81 -12.02
C ILE A 55 -4.16 2.42 -13.25
N GLY A 56 -5.09 1.47 -13.09
CA GLY A 56 -5.95 1.01 -14.18
C GLY A 56 -6.91 2.07 -14.74
N ALA A 57 -7.14 3.17 -14.00
CA ALA A 57 -7.91 4.31 -14.45
C ALA A 57 -7.02 5.47 -14.99
N GLY A 58 -5.70 5.26 -15.03
CA GLY A 58 -4.74 6.24 -15.54
C GLY A 58 -4.33 7.30 -14.52
N TYR A 59 -4.59 7.09 -13.23
CA TYR A 59 -4.12 7.98 -12.18
C TYR A 59 -2.71 7.63 -11.74
N SER A 60 -1.93 8.67 -11.44
CA SER A 60 -0.60 8.61 -10.85
C SER A 60 -0.51 9.57 -9.68
N TRP A 61 0.13 9.16 -8.59
CA TRP A 61 0.36 10.01 -7.43
C TRP A 61 1.29 11.18 -7.77
N CYS A 62 0.85 12.40 -7.45
CA CYS A 62 1.65 13.59 -7.57
C CYS A 62 2.01 14.13 -6.17
N GLU A 63 3.28 13.97 -5.78
CA GLU A 63 3.77 14.33 -4.45
C GLU A 63 3.67 15.84 -4.12
N PRO A 64 4.03 16.78 -5.03
CA PRO A 64 3.88 18.21 -4.77
C PRO A 64 2.43 18.65 -4.57
N LYS A 65 1.49 18.00 -5.26
CA LYS A 65 0.06 18.34 -5.24
C LYS A 65 -0.75 17.47 -4.27
N LYS A 66 -0.13 16.45 -3.68
CA LYS A 66 -0.73 15.49 -2.74
C LYS A 66 -2.07 14.89 -3.22
N LYS A 67 -2.17 14.63 -4.52
CA LYS A 67 -3.38 14.07 -5.15
C LYS A 67 -3.03 13.15 -6.31
N CYS A 68 -3.95 12.23 -6.60
CA CYS A 68 -3.92 11.40 -7.78
C CYS A 68 -4.30 12.24 -9.01
N LEU A 69 -3.40 12.30 -9.99
CA LEU A 69 -3.61 13.04 -11.23
C LEU A 69 -3.57 12.13 -12.43
N ARG A 70 -4.33 12.51 -13.46
CA ARG A 70 -4.13 11.99 -14.81
C ARG A 70 -3.09 12.90 -15.48
N PRO A 71 -1.89 12.41 -15.80
CA PRO A 71 -0.80 13.26 -16.30
C PRO A 71 -1.14 14.04 -17.59
N TRP A 72 -2.10 13.55 -18.38
CA TRP A 72 -2.60 14.23 -19.59
C TRP A 72 -3.68 15.29 -19.33
N GLU A 73 -4.26 15.35 -18.14
CA GLU A 73 -5.21 16.40 -17.74
C GLU A 73 -4.51 17.50 -16.95
N GLU A 74 -3.62 17.12 -16.02
CA GLU A 74 -2.88 18.04 -15.18
C GLU A 74 -1.44 17.54 -14.96
N LYS A 75 -0.46 18.38 -15.30
CA LYS A 75 0.96 18.09 -15.10
C LYS A 75 1.32 18.16 -13.61
N CYS A 76 2.17 17.24 -13.16
CA CYS A 76 2.59 17.19 -11.75
C CYS A 76 3.67 18.25 -11.42
N TYR A 77 4.63 18.46 -12.31
CA TYR A 77 5.85 19.26 -12.10
C TYR A 77 5.93 20.46 -13.06
N GLU A 78 4.84 21.22 -13.17
CA GLU A 78 4.70 22.28 -14.17
C GLU A 78 5.79 23.37 -14.05
N ALA A 79 6.14 23.76 -12.82
CA ALA A 79 7.15 24.78 -12.58
C ALA A 79 8.56 24.29 -12.95
N GLU A 80 8.87 23.05 -12.60
CA GLU A 80 10.16 22.41 -12.86
C GLU A 80 10.35 22.13 -14.35
N GLU A 81 9.32 21.62 -15.03
CA GLU A 81 9.31 21.43 -16.48
C GLU A 81 9.53 22.76 -17.21
N ALA A 82 8.87 23.84 -16.80
CA ALA A 82 9.07 25.16 -17.40
C ALA A 82 10.50 25.70 -17.20
N ALA A 83 11.09 25.47 -16.02
CA ALA A 83 12.46 25.87 -15.73
C ALA A 83 13.47 25.08 -16.56
N LEU A 84 13.34 23.75 -16.58
CA LEU A 84 14.20 22.85 -17.36
C LEU A 84 14.05 23.09 -18.86
N THR A 85 12.84 23.37 -19.36
CA THR A 85 12.62 23.69 -20.78
C THR A 85 13.45 24.89 -21.21
N LYS A 86 13.48 25.96 -20.41
CA LYS A 86 14.30 27.14 -20.70
C LYS A 86 15.80 26.82 -20.65
N PHE A 87 16.21 25.99 -19.69
CA PHE A 87 17.60 25.55 -19.55
C PHE A 87 18.05 24.81 -20.81
N PHE A 88 17.34 23.75 -21.21
CA PHE A 88 17.73 22.94 -22.36
C PHE A 88 17.59 23.68 -23.69
N ALA A 89 16.56 24.52 -23.85
CA ALA A 89 16.44 25.37 -25.04
C ALA A 89 17.67 26.27 -25.22
N ALA A 90 18.17 26.87 -24.13
CA ALA A 90 19.36 27.71 -24.16
C ALA A 90 20.64 26.89 -24.45
N GLU A 91 20.81 25.74 -23.79
CA GLU A 91 21.98 24.88 -23.93
C GLU A 91 22.10 24.32 -25.35
N HIS A 92 20.99 23.82 -25.91
CA HIS A 92 20.95 23.21 -27.24
C HIS A 92 20.70 24.20 -28.38
N LYS A 93 20.58 25.50 -28.06
CA LYS A 93 20.27 26.57 -29.03
C LYS A 93 18.99 26.29 -29.82
N GLN A 94 18.01 25.67 -29.19
CA GLN A 94 16.70 25.37 -29.73
C GLN A 94 15.68 26.41 -29.26
N PRO A 95 14.64 26.72 -30.05
CA PRO A 95 13.59 27.61 -29.58
C PRO A 95 12.80 26.93 -28.46
N VAL A 96 12.43 27.69 -27.42
CA VAL A 96 11.64 27.21 -26.28
C VAL A 96 10.32 26.57 -26.74
N THR A 97 9.75 27.05 -27.84
CA THR A 97 8.51 26.51 -28.44
C THR A 97 8.66 25.13 -29.07
N GLU A 98 9.88 24.72 -29.39
CA GLU A 98 10.18 23.39 -29.95
C GLU A 98 10.91 22.50 -28.94
N THR A 99 11.14 22.98 -27.72
CA THR A 99 11.75 22.18 -26.65
C THR A 99 10.64 21.65 -25.75
N GLN A 100 10.53 20.33 -25.62
CA GLN A 100 9.52 19.69 -24.78
C GLN A 100 10.22 18.90 -23.69
N VAL A 101 9.99 19.28 -22.44
CA VAL A 101 10.49 18.56 -21.27
C VAL A 101 9.31 17.97 -20.52
N THR A 102 9.45 16.70 -20.13
CA THR A 102 8.52 16.00 -19.25
C THR A 102 9.28 15.46 -18.07
N VAL A 103 8.93 15.90 -16.86
CA VAL A 103 9.51 15.36 -15.63
C VAL A 103 8.69 14.15 -15.21
N VAL A 104 9.33 13.00 -15.07
CA VAL A 104 8.68 11.73 -14.70
C VAL A 104 8.75 11.53 -13.19
N LYS A 105 9.91 11.74 -12.57
CA LYS A 105 10.10 11.65 -11.12
C LYS A 105 10.82 12.89 -10.61
N LEU A 106 10.40 13.38 -9.45
CA LEU A 106 11.07 14.43 -8.71
C LEU A 106 11.05 14.09 -7.22
N GLN A 107 12.22 13.91 -6.62
CA GLN A 107 12.33 13.59 -5.21
C GLN A 107 13.61 14.19 -4.62
N ASN A 108 13.51 14.84 -3.46
CA ASN A 108 14.66 15.43 -2.75
C ASN A 108 15.56 16.32 -3.64
N ASN A 109 14.96 17.15 -4.50
CA ASN A 109 15.67 17.99 -5.47
C ASN A 109 16.37 17.24 -6.62
N PHE A 110 16.14 15.94 -6.80
CA PHE A 110 16.59 15.16 -7.95
C PHE A 110 15.42 14.89 -8.88
N ALA A 111 15.61 15.16 -10.16
CA ALA A 111 14.62 14.99 -11.21
C ALA A 111 15.11 14.00 -12.26
N SER A 112 14.20 13.19 -12.76
CA SER A 112 14.40 12.41 -13.98
C SER A 112 13.23 12.63 -14.92
N GLY A 113 13.53 12.57 -16.22
CA GLY A 113 12.51 12.81 -17.23
C GLY A 113 13.03 12.61 -18.62
N SER A 114 12.27 13.11 -19.59
CA SER A 114 12.64 13.11 -21.00
C SER A 114 12.63 14.52 -21.56
N ILE A 115 13.48 14.72 -22.56
CA ILE A 115 13.52 15.89 -23.40
C ILE A 115 13.39 15.49 -24.86
N SER A 116 12.65 16.29 -25.64
CA SER A 116 12.61 16.18 -27.09
C SER A 116 12.65 17.56 -27.75
N PHE A 117 13.20 17.60 -28.95
CA PHE A 117 13.29 18.81 -29.77
C PHE A 117 12.48 18.67 -31.06
N GLY A 118 11.78 19.73 -31.46
CA GLY A 118 11.05 19.84 -32.72
C GLY A 118 9.52 19.73 -32.60
N PRO A 119 8.81 19.99 -33.72
CA PRO A 119 7.34 20.03 -33.79
C PRO A 119 6.66 18.65 -33.83
N THR A 120 7.42 17.60 -34.13
CA THR A 120 7.03 16.18 -34.06
C THR A 120 8.01 15.48 -33.12
N PRO A 121 7.72 14.30 -32.52
CA PRO A 121 8.67 13.64 -31.63
C PRO A 121 10.01 13.46 -32.35
N GLY A 122 10.95 14.35 -32.06
CA GLY A 122 12.21 14.48 -32.80
C GLY A 122 13.33 13.80 -32.06
N GLU A 123 14.55 14.25 -32.32
CA GLU A 123 15.71 13.83 -31.55
C GLU A 123 15.52 14.24 -30.08
N GLY A 124 15.67 13.29 -29.18
CA GLY A 124 15.41 13.47 -27.77
C GLY A 124 16.03 12.35 -26.95
N GLY A 125 16.02 12.51 -25.64
CA GLY A 125 16.52 11.49 -24.71
C GLY A 125 16.10 11.71 -23.28
N GLY A 126 16.59 10.84 -22.41
CA GLY A 126 16.41 10.94 -20.98
C GLY A 126 17.32 11.99 -20.37
N PHE A 127 16.94 12.54 -19.23
CA PHE A 127 17.82 13.37 -18.42
C PHE A 127 17.75 13.00 -16.94
N LEU A 128 18.85 13.26 -16.24
CA LEU A 128 18.94 13.32 -14.78
C LEU A 128 19.45 14.70 -14.39
N ALA A 129 18.70 15.37 -13.53
CA ALA A 129 19.03 16.70 -13.05
C ALA A 129 18.91 16.79 -11.53
N ARG A 130 19.74 17.63 -10.91
CA ARG A 130 19.65 17.95 -9.48
C ARG A 130 19.60 19.46 -9.28
N LEU A 131 18.75 19.91 -8.37
CA LEU A 131 18.57 21.31 -8.04
C LEU A 131 19.46 21.66 -6.84
N ILE A 132 20.41 22.58 -7.04
CA ILE A 132 21.35 23.03 -6.01
C ILE A 132 21.34 24.54 -5.99
N ASN A 133 21.09 25.11 -4.81
CA ASN A 133 21.07 26.57 -4.60
C ASN A 133 20.12 27.33 -5.56
N GLY A 134 19.08 26.66 -6.07
CA GLY A 134 18.13 27.23 -7.03
C GLY A 134 18.49 27.01 -8.49
N ASP A 135 19.66 26.43 -8.79
CA ASP A 135 20.11 26.15 -10.14
C ASP A 135 20.03 24.64 -10.46
N TRP A 136 19.48 24.32 -11.63
CA TRP A 136 19.46 22.96 -12.14
C TRP A 136 20.83 22.58 -12.70
N ILE A 137 21.39 21.49 -12.21
CA ILE A 137 22.59 20.86 -12.74
C ILE A 137 22.17 19.57 -13.43
N ILE A 138 22.47 19.46 -14.72
CA ILE A 138 22.21 18.24 -15.50
C ILE A 138 23.40 17.30 -15.33
N ASP A 139 23.20 16.17 -14.65
CA ASP A 139 24.25 15.16 -14.45
C ASP A 139 24.25 14.11 -15.57
N TYR A 140 23.14 13.99 -16.31
CA TYR A 140 23.01 13.13 -17.49
C TYR A 140 21.98 13.69 -18.47
N GLU A 141 22.31 13.59 -19.77
CA GLU A 141 21.38 13.80 -20.88
C GLU A 141 21.74 12.83 -22.02
N GLY A 142 20.77 12.06 -22.52
CA GLY A 142 20.95 11.20 -23.68
C GLY A 142 20.10 9.91 -23.67
N ASN A 143 20.47 8.99 -24.56
CA ASN A 143 19.82 7.68 -24.75
C ASN A 143 20.70 6.49 -24.34
N GLY A 144 21.87 6.74 -23.76
CA GLY A 144 22.85 5.72 -23.39
C GLY A 144 22.71 5.20 -21.96
N SER A 145 23.49 4.17 -21.62
CA SER A 145 23.63 3.69 -20.24
C SER A 145 24.33 4.73 -19.36
N ILE A 146 23.96 4.80 -18.08
CA ILE A 146 24.58 5.70 -17.11
C ILE A 146 25.45 4.94 -16.10
N ASP A 147 26.41 5.64 -15.50
CA ASP A 147 27.14 5.12 -14.35
C ASP A 147 26.28 5.28 -13.08
N CYS A 148 25.58 4.20 -12.73
CA CYS A 148 24.72 4.15 -11.57
C CYS A 148 25.44 4.31 -10.24
N ALA A 149 26.71 3.90 -10.14
CA ALA A 149 27.49 4.10 -8.92
C ALA A 149 27.77 5.59 -8.73
N LYS A 150 28.13 6.29 -9.82
CA LYS A 150 28.30 7.75 -9.82
C LYS A 150 27.00 8.48 -9.47
N MET A 151 25.86 8.12 -10.07
CA MET A 151 24.60 8.81 -9.76
C MET A 151 24.14 8.59 -8.32
N LYS A 152 24.29 7.37 -7.80
CA LYS A 152 24.00 7.10 -6.38
C LYS A 152 24.94 7.88 -5.45
N ALA A 153 26.22 8.01 -5.81
CA ALA A 153 27.18 8.82 -5.05
C ALA A 153 26.85 10.33 -5.08
N LEU A 154 26.17 10.82 -6.11
CA LEU A 154 25.67 12.20 -6.18
C LEU A 154 24.39 12.44 -5.35
N GLY A 155 23.77 11.37 -4.82
CA GLY A 155 22.60 11.45 -3.95
C GLY A 155 21.27 11.11 -4.63
N TYR A 156 21.28 10.64 -5.89
CA TYR A 156 20.05 10.19 -6.54
C TYR A 156 19.47 8.97 -5.80
N VAL A 157 18.20 9.08 -5.44
CA VAL A 157 17.42 8.00 -4.85
C VAL A 157 16.95 7.02 -5.92
N GLN A 158 16.76 5.75 -5.54
CA GLN A 158 16.44 4.68 -6.48
C GLN A 158 15.15 4.94 -7.29
N ASP A 159 14.15 5.60 -6.70
CA ASP A 159 12.90 5.94 -7.38
C ASP A 159 13.10 6.92 -8.56
N VAL A 160 14.04 7.85 -8.44
CA VAL A 160 14.39 8.78 -9.55
C VAL A 160 15.20 8.08 -10.63
N LEU A 161 15.95 7.02 -10.27
CA LEU A 161 16.79 6.23 -11.17
C LEU A 161 16.06 5.02 -11.81
N GLU A 162 14.76 4.87 -11.54
CA GLU A 162 13.91 3.84 -12.17
C GLU A 162 14.00 3.96 -13.70
N GLY A 163 14.23 2.84 -14.41
CA GLY A 163 14.45 2.82 -15.85
C GLY A 163 15.88 3.11 -16.32
N TYR A 164 16.72 3.74 -15.48
CA TYR A 164 18.11 4.04 -15.81
C TYR A 164 19.10 3.07 -15.18
N CYS A 165 18.84 2.70 -13.93
CA CYS A 165 19.69 1.83 -13.12
C CYS A 165 19.03 0.49 -12.82
N ASP A 166 18.08 0.10 -13.65
CA ASP A 166 17.45 -1.20 -13.57
C ASP A 166 18.46 -2.26 -13.97
N VAL A 167 18.86 -3.06 -12.99
CA VAL A 167 19.71 -4.22 -13.25
C VAL A 167 18.90 -5.20 -14.08
N ALA A 168 19.44 -5.59 -15.25
CA ALA A 168 18.86 -6.64 -16.05
C ALA A 168 18.92 -7.96 -15.26
N CYS A 169 17.77 -8.38 -14.73
CA CYS A 169 17.66 -9.61 -13.95
C CYS A 169 17.35 -10.82 -14.83
N THR A 170 17.72 -12.01 -14.35
CA THR A 170 17.37 -13.27 -15.01
C THR A 170 15.84 -13.44 -15.04
N GLN A 171 15.31 -14.01 -16.14
CA GLN A 171 13.87 -14.20 -16.35
C GLN A 171 13.30 -15.42 -15.61
N GLU A 172 13.76 -15.63 -14.38
CA GLU A 172 13.23 -16.70 -13.53
C GLU A 172 11.90 -16.25 -12.92
N ALA A 173 10.98 -17.20 -12.74
CA ALA A 173 9.70 -16.98 -12.10
C ALA A 173 9.60 -17.77 -10.79
N LYS A 174 9.20 -17.10 -9.70
CA LYS A 174 8.80 -17.73 -8.44
C LYS A 174 7.30 -17.94 -8.46
N LEU A 175 6.86 -19.18 -8.21
CA LEU A 175 5.45 -19.49 -7.99
C LEU A 175 5.00 -18.96 -6.63
N CYS A 176 3.88 -18.26 -6.63
CA CYS A 176 3.23 -17.73 -5.46
C CYS A 176 2.20 -18.72 -4.89
N PRO A 177 1.86 -18.62 -3.58
CA PRO A 177 0.87 -19.52 -2.97
C PRO A 177 -0.52 -19.49 -3.60
N ASP A 178 -0.88 -18.38 -4.25
CA ASP A 178 -2.13 -18.20 -5.00
C ASP A 178 -2.10 -18.81 -6.42
N GLY A 179 -0.97 -19.39 -6.83
CA GLY A 179 -0.75 -19.95 -8.17
C GLY A 179 -0.30 -18.93 -9.22
N SER A 180 -0.15 -17.65 -8.85
CA SER A 180 0.48 -16.64 -9.71
C SER A 180 2.00 -16.82 -9.78
N ALA A 181 2.66 -16.07 -10.65
CA ALA A 181 4.12 -16.11 -10.79
C ALA A 181 4.70 -14.70 -10.79
N VAL A 182 5.80 -14.51 -10.07
CA VAL A 182 6.51 -13.24 -9.96
C VAL A 182 7.94 -13.38 -10.48
N GLY A 183 8.43 -12.36 -11.18
CA GLY A 183 9.80 -12.30 -11.69
C GLY A 183 10.77 -11.65 -10.70
N ARG A 184 12.05 -11.64 -11.04
CA ARG A 184 13.06 -10.85 -10.31
C ARG A 184 12.94 -9.37 -10.66
N ILE A 185 13.12 -8.51 -9.66
CA ILE A 185 13.15 -7.06 -9.80
C ILE A 185 14.49 -6.50 -9.31
N GLY A 186 14.98 -5.44 -9.97
CA GLY A 186 16.18 -4.72 -9.54
C GLY A 186 15.98 -4.02 -8.19
N PRO A 187 17.06 -3.53 -7.55
CA PRO A 187 18.45 -3.52 -8.00
C PRO A 187 19.26 -4.78 -7.64
N ASN A 188 18.76 -5.64 -6.75
CA ASN A 188 19.48 -6.83 -6.28
C ASN A 188 19.03 -8.11 -6.99
N CYS A 189 18.10 -8.01 -7.95
CA CYS A 189 17.51 -9.15 -8.65
C CYS A 189 16.86 -10.17 -7.71
N GLU A 190 16.17 -9.66 -6.70
CA GLU A 190 15.34 -10.47 -5.81
C GLU A 190 13.96 -10.68 -6.44
N PHE A 191 13.29 -11.79 -6.12
CA PHE A 191 11.92 -12.00 -6.59
C PHE A 191 11.02 -10.89 -6.05
N ALA A 192 10.21 -10.30 -6.93
CA ALA A 192 9.15 -9.41 -6.49
C ALA A 192 8.27 -10.12 -5.44
N PRO A 193 7.73 -9.39 -4.47
CA PRO A 193 6.75 -9.95 -3.55
C PRO A 193 5.58 -10.58 -4.31
N CYS A 194 5.13 -11.76 -3.86
CA CYS A 194 3.84 -12.28 -4.28
C CYS A 194 2.74 -11.31 -3.85
N GLN A 195 1.62 -11.26 -4.57
CA GLN A 195 0.51 -10.41 -4.14
C GLN A 195 0.05 -10.83 -2.75
N GLY A 196 0.15 -9.91 -1.78
CA GLY A 196 -0.12 -10.17 -0.36
C GLY A 196 1.10 -10.58 0.49
N GLU A 197 2.25 -10.93 -0.11
CA GLU A 197 3.53 -11.07 0.60
C GLU A 197 4.21 -9.69 0.57
N GLY A 198 4.37 -9.01 1.70
CA GLY A 198 4.91 -7.63 1.76
C GLY A 198 3.87 -6.57 2.14
N GLN A 199 2.60 -6.96 2.17
CA GLN A 199 1.64 -6.37 3.11
C GLN A 199 1.79 -7.12 4.44
N PRO A 200 1.64 -6.48 5.62
CA PRO A 200 1.70 -7.15 6.91
C PRO A 200 0.84 -8.41 6.85
N THR A 201 1.49 -9.55 7.02
CA THR A 201 0.88 -10.88 6.90
C THR A 201 -0.35 -10.97 7.79
N THR A 202 -1.45 -11.46 7.22
CA THR A 202 -2.50 -12.26 7.85
C THR A 202 -2.33 -12.43 9.37
N GLY A 203 -2.82 -11.44 10.11
CA GLY A 203 -2.72 -11.36 11.57
C GLY A 203 -2.74 -9.91 12.04
N THR A 204 -2.04 -9.02 11.34
CA THR A 204 -1.95 -7.61 11.70
C THR A 204 -2.99 -6.77 10.99
N LEU A 205 -3.89 -6.18 11.77
CA LEU A 205 -4.89 -5.20 11.33
C LEU A 205 -4.18 -4.06 10.59
N LEU A 206 -4.53 -3.82 9.33
CA LEU A 206 -3.91 -2.75 8.54
C LEU A 206 -4.31 -1.37 9.09
N GLU A 207 -3.46 -0.34 8.90
CA GLU A 207 -3.80 1.03 9.34
C GLU A 207 -5.13 1.48 8.75
N SER A 208 -5.38 1.19 7.48
CA SER A 208 -6.62 1.54 6.78
C SER A 208 -7.85 0.87 7.38
N GLU A 209 -7.74 -0.39 7.78
CA GLU A 209 -8.82 -1.14 8.44
C GLU A 209 -9.06 -0.63 9.86
N ALA A 210 -7.98 -0.40 10.61
CA ALA A 210 -8.05 0.18 11.94
C ALA A 210 -8.65 1.59 11.90
N ARG A 211 -8.28 2.40 10.92
CA ARG A 211 -8.82 3.75 10.71
C ARG A 211 -10.31 3.71 10.44
N ALA A 212 -10.79 2.80 9.60
CA ALA A 212 -12.23 2.65 9.34
C ALA A 212 -13.01 2.25 10.61
N ILE A 213 -12.43 1.39 11.47
CA ILE A 213 -13.01 1.02 12.77
C ILE A 213 -13.04 2.22 13.72
N ALA A 214 -11.96 3.00 13.75
CA ALA A 214 -11.81 4.18 14.59
C ALA A 214 -12.79 5.29 14.19
N GLU A 215 -12.89 5.61 12.90
CA GLU A 215 -13.82 6.62 12.37
C GLU A 215 -15.27 6.26 12.66
N LYS A 216 -15.64 4.98 12.51
CA LYS A 216 -17.00 4.50 12.80
C LYS A 216 -17.36 4.51 14.28
N SER A 217 -16.39 4.19 15.15
CA SER A 217 -16.68 3.88 16.56
C SER A 217 -16.37 5.06 17.49
N CYS A 218 -15.32 5.83 17.21
CA CYS A 218 -14.88 6.93 18.06
C CYS A 218 -15.38 8.30 17.59
N ILE A 219 -15.77 8.47 16.31
CA ILE A 219 -16.21 9.76 15.76
C ILE A 219 -17.69 9.66 15.38
N LYS A 220 -18.52 10.56 15.90
CA LYS A 220 -19.94 10.68 15.51
C LYS A 220 -20.20 11.85 14.55
N GLY A 221 -19.16 12.47 13.97
CA GLY A 221 -19.23 13.81 13.40
C GLY A 221 -18.29 14.16 12.23
N GLY A 222 -17.80 13.18 11.47
CA GLY A 222 -17.28 13.44 10.10
C GLY A 222 -15.95 14.19 9.96
N GLU A 223 -15.17 14.40 11.02
CA GLU A 223 -13.78 14.86 10.89
C GLU A 223 -12.83 13.68 10.70
N ALA A 224 -11.86 13.83 9.80
CA ALA A 224 -10.86 12.81 9.50
C ALA A 224 -9.83 12.70 10.64
N LEU A 225 -9.49 11.47 11.05
CA LEU A 225 -8.42 11.22 12.02
C LEU A 225 -7.05 11.55 11.41
N ALA A 226 -6.11 12.01 12.24
CA ALA A 226 -4.71 12.17 11.85
C ALA A 226 -4.04 10.81 11.52
N GLY A 227 -2.75 10.82 11.16
CA GLY A 227 -1.96 9.60 10.93
C GLY A 227 -2.02 8.64 12.13
N GLY A 228 -2.20 7.34 11.86
CA GLY A 228 -2.27 6.32 12.92
C GLY A 228 -0.87 5.86 13.34
N VAL A 229 -0.69 5.56 14.62
CA VAL A 229 0.55 4.96 15.14
C VAL A 229 0.24 3.57 15.67
N TYR A 230 0.96 2.56 15.18
CA TYR A 230 0.82 1.20 15.65
C TYR A 230 1.76 0.91 16.81
N ASN A 231 1.23 0.29 17.87
CA ASN A 231 2.00 -0.19 19.00
C ASN A 231 2.12 -1.71 18.93
N GLU A 232 3.33 -2.21 18.65
CA GLU A 232 3.62 -3.63 18.50
C GLU A 232 3.52 -4.43 19.82
N ILE A 233 3.69 -3.76 20.97
CA ILE A 233 3.65 -4.38 22.30
C ILE A 233 2.21 -4.69 22.68
N THR A 234 1.31 -3.73 22.49
CA THR A 234 -0.10 -3.86 22.85
C THR A 234 -0.97 -4.37 21.71
N LYS A 235 -0.43 -4.50 20.50
CA LYS A 235 -1.17 -4.90 19.29
C LYS A 235 -2.37 -3.99 19.06
N THR A 236 -2.13 -2.67 19.11
CA THR A 236 -3.16 -1.64 19.00
C THR A 236 -2.74 -0.50 18.08
N TRP A 237 -3.68 0.00 17.28
CA TRP A 237 -3.56 1.24 16.54
C TRP A 237 -4.05 2.42 17.37
N TRP A 238 -3.33 3.53 17.32
CA TRP A 238 -3.66 4.77 18.01
C TRP A 238 -3.86 5.88 16.99
N PHE A 239 -5.03 6.48 17.01
CA PHE A 239 -5.36 7.64 16.18
C PHE A 239 -5.64 8.83 17.09
N ASP A 240 -4.98 9.96 16.85
CA ASP A 240 -5.36 11.18 17.53
C ASP A 240 -6.77 11.57 17.09
N ALA A 241 -7.67 11.70 18.08
CA ALA A 241 -9.07 11.97 17.82
C ALA A 241 -9.34 13.45 18.10
N ASN A 242 -10.00 14.14 17.17
CA ASN A 242 -10.58 15.45 17.45
C ASN A 242 -12.04 15.25 17.86
N LEU A 243 -12.27 15.10 19.16
CA LEU A 243 -13.63 14.94 19.68
C LEU A 243 -14.15 16.32 20.12
N ASN A 244 -15.40 16.65 19.77
CA ASN A 244 -16.12 17.82 20.31
C ASN A 244 -16.34 17.78 21.84
N ALA A 245 -15.84 16.76 22.54
CA ALA A 245 -15.87 16.64 23.99
C ALA A 245 -14.51 17.09 24.56
N THR A 246 -14.50 18.17 25.33
CA THR A 246 -13.29 18.67 26.00
C THR A 246 -13.22 18.15 27.44
N ARG A 247 -12.15 17.40 27.75
CA ARG A 247 -11.67 17.20 29.12
C ARG A 247 -10.47 18.12 29.31
N GLU A 248 -10.57 19.03 30.28
CA GLU A 248 -9.51 20.02 30.53
C GLU A 248 -8.18 19.32 30.84
N GLY A 249 -7.14 19.64 30.07
CA GLY A 249 -5.81 19.02 30.19
C GLY A 249 -5.66 17.61 29.55
N CYS A 250 -6.63 17.12 28.78
CA CYS A 250 -6.59 15.80 28.17
C CYS A 250 -6.73 15.80 26.65
N ASN A 251 -5.88 15.03 25.97
CA ASN A 251 -5.97 14.79 24.53
C ASN A 251 -6.54 13.39 24.26
N PRO A 252 -7.70 13.27 23.59
CA PRO A 252 -8.27 11.97 23.26
C PRO A 252 -7.53 11.29 22.10
N ALA A 253 -7.43 9.97 22.19
CA ALA A 253 -6.98 9.09 21.13
C ALA A 253 -7.98 7.96 20.96
N CYS A 254 -8.31 7.61 19.72
CA CYS A 254 -9.05 6.41 19.42
C CYS A 254 -8.07 5.24 19.29
N VAL A 255 -8.23 4.22 20.13
CA VAL A 255 -7.39 3.04 20.18
C VAL A 255 -8.15 1.87 19.61
N VAL A 256 -7.59 1.21 18.59
CA VAL A 256 -8.20 0.04 17.95
C VAL A 256 -7.37 -1.19 18.25
N SER A 257 -7.99 -2.22 18.84
CA SER A 257 -7.32 -3.49 19.11
C SER A 257 -7.29 -4.36 17.85
N GLU A 258 -6.11 -4.90 17.55
CA GLU A 258 -5.92 -5.89 16.49
C GLU A 258 -6.64 -7.21 16.79
N ALA A 259 -6.64 -7.64 18.05
CA ALA A 259 -7.19 -8.93 18.46
C ALA A 259 -8.73 -8.95 18.42
N THR A 260 -9.37 -7.86 18.86
CA THR A 260 -10.85 -7.79 18.97
C THR A 260 -11.50 -6.98 17.86
N LYS A 261 -10.73 -6.21 17.09
CA LYS A 261 -11.24 -5.26 16.06
C LYS A 261 -12.26 -4.27 16.62
N THR A 262 -12.11 -3.88 17.89
CA THR A 262 -12.94 -2.89 18.58
C THR A 262 -12.15 -1.60 18.81
N ALA A 263 -12.85 -0.46 18.76
CA ALA A 263 -12.27 0.85 19.05
C ALA A 263 -12.77 1.38 20.41
N GLU A 264 -11.87 2.00 21.16
CA GLU A 264 -12.18 2.68 22.42
C GLU A 264 -11.46 4.04 22.49
N ILE A 265 -12.05 5.00 23.21
CA ILE A 265 -11.44 6.32 23.39
C ILE A 265 -10.54 6.29 24.64
N ASN A 266 -9.25 6.52 24.45
CA ASN A 266 -8.26 6.68 25.51
C ASN A 266 -7.91 8.17 25.69
N TRP A 267 -7.98 8.67 26.93
CA TRP A 267 -7.70 10.07 27.25
C TRP A 267 -6.29 10.19 27.84
N ARG A 268 -5.38 10.82 27.09
CA ARG A 268 -4.01 11.11 27.56
C ARG A 268 -4.03 12.47 28.23
N CYS A 269 -4.15 12.49 29.56
CA CYS A 269 -4.19 13.71 30.36
C CYS A 269 -2.80 14.07 30.88
N THR A 270 -2.40 15.33 30.76
CA THR A 270 -1.19 15.88 31.39
C THR A 270 -1.58 16.94 32.40
N GLY A 271 -1.19 16.73 33.67
CA GLY A 271 -1.43 17.69 34.74
C GLY A 271 -1.59 17.01 36.09
N LEU A 272 -0.73 17.36 37.04
CA LEU A 272 -0.95 17.14 38.47
C LEU A 272 -2.35 17.62 38.82
N ILE A 273 -3.14 16.74 39.42
CA ILE A 273 -4.39 17.09 40.08
C ILE A 273 -4.01 18.04 41.20
N VAL A 274 -4.12 19.35 41.01
CA VAL A 274 -4.03 20.29 42.14
C VAL A 274 -5.34 20.12 42.89
N PRO A 275 -5.34 19.67 44.16
CA PRO A 275 -6.57 19.51 44.91
C PRO A 275 -7.27 20.86 45.00
N LYS A 276 -8.58 20.87 44.71
CA LYS A 276 -9.43 22.04 44.93
C LYS A 276 -9.50 22.28 46.44
N GLU A 277 -9.15 23.50 46.88
CA GLU A 277 -9.42 24.00 48.23
C GLU A 277 -10.94 24.08 48.49
#